data_AF-A0A2N9GPJ5-F1
#
_entry.id   AF-A0A2N9GPJ5-F1
#
_cell.length_a   1.000
_cell.length_b   1.000
_cell.length_c   1.000
_cell.angle_alpha   90.00
_cell.angle_beta   90.00
_cell.angle_gamma   90.00
#
_symmetry.space_group_name_H-M   'P 1'
#
loop_
_entity.id
_entity.type
_entity.pdbx_description
1 polymer ?
#
loop_
_entity_poly.entity_id
_entity_poly.type
_entity_poly.pdbx_seq_one_letter_code
_entity_poly.pdbx_strand_id
1 'polypeptide(L)'
;MEQSISKKSWCRFALLLLIIMSLKVHLSTASDTLYPGQPLAWNQTLSSRNGIFELGFFTPGKSHNYYVGIWYKRIAEKTVVWVANRDTPVSDPSSLTWVQGI
;
A
#
# COMPACT_ATOMS: atom_id res chain seq x y z
N MET A 1 32.46 24.27 33.98
CA MET A 1 31.14 24.31 33.30
C MET A 1 31.18 23.78 31.87
N GLU A 2 32.32 23.77 31.17
CA GLU A 2 32.43 23.34 29.76
C GLU A 2 32.16 21.85 29.49
N GLN A 3 32.51 20.96 30.42
CA GLN A 3 32.36 19.50 30.25
C GLN A 3 30.90 19.03 30.14
N SER A 4 29.94 19.82 30.63
CA SER A 4 28.50 19.52 30.57
C SER A 4 27.91 19.73 29.18
N ILE A 5 28.43 20.73 28.43
CA ILE A 5 27.90 21.15 27.13
C ILE A 5 28.24 20.13 26.04
N SER A 6 29.48 19.59 26.08
CA SER A 6 29.96 18.59 25.12
C SER A 6 29.15 17.27 25.16
N LYS A 7 28.91 16.73 26.37
CA LYS A 7 28.12 15.49 26.54
C LYS A 7 26.67 15.65 26.08
N LYS A 8 26.06 16.80 26.38
CA LYS A 8 24.68 17.12 25.95
C LYS A 8 24.57 17.23 24.43
N SER A 9 25.59 17.78 23.77
CA SER A 9 25.66 17.86 22.31
C SER A 9 25.78 16.47 21.68
N TRP A 10 26.66 15.61 22.21
CA TRP A 10 26.84 14.24 21.73
C TRP A 10 25.57 13.39 21.87
N CYS A 11 24.85 13.52 22.99
CA CYS A 11 23.56 12.85 23.18
C CYS A 11 22.51 13.30 22.15
N ARG A 12 22.48 14.59 21.77
CA ARG A 12 21.56 15.09 20.75
C ARG A 12 21.88 14.53 19.37
N PHE A 13 23.16 14.42 19.01
CA PHE A 13 23.58 13.79 17.76
C PHE A 13 23.26 12.29 17.72
N ALA A 14 23.53 11.57 18.81
CA ALA A 14 23.19 10.15 18.92
C ALA A 14 21.67 9.91 18.84
N LEU A 15 20.87 10.75 19.49
CA LEU A 15 19.41 10.70 19.42
C LEU A 15 18.91 10.97 17.99
N LEU A 16 19.48 11.98 17.30
CA LEU A 16 19.12 12.29 15.92
C LEU A 16 19.42 11.12 14.97
N LEU A 17 20.58 10.47 15.12
CA LEU A 17 20.95 9.29 14.35
C LEU A 17 20.00 8.11 14.61
N LEU A 18 19.61 7.87 15.86
CA LEU A 18 18.61 6.84 16.21
C LEU A 18 17.23 7.14 15.59
N ILE A 19 16.82 8.41 15.54
CA ILE A 19 15.58 8.82 14.87
C ILE A 19 15.67 8.56 13.35
N ILE A 20 16.79 8.90 12.71
CA ILE A 20 16.99 8.67 11.27
C ILE A 20 17.00 7.17 10.93
N MET A 21 17.65 6.35 11.76
CA MET A 21 17.69 4.89 11.58
C MET A 21 16.34 4.21 11.86
N SER A 22 15.49 4.80 12.69
CA SER A 22 14.13 4.31 12.95
C SER A 22 13.11 4.74 11.89
N LEU A 23 13.42 5.75 11.08
CA LEU A 23 12.69 6.08 9.86
C LEU A 23 12.98 5.03 8.77
N LYS A 24 12.25 3.91 8.81
CA LYS A 24 12.23 2.95 7.70
C LYS A 24 11.55 3.61 6.49
N VAL A 25 12.34 4.10 5.53
CA VAL A 25 11.82 4.49 4.23
C VAL A 25 11.49 3.22 3.46
N HIS A 26 10.23 2.81 3.46
CA HIS A 26 9.77 1.68 2.66
C HIS A 26 9.70 2.13 1.19
N LEU A 27 10.75 1.88 0.42
CA LEU A 27 10.71 2.06 -1.03
C LEU A 27 9.90 0.89 -1.62
N SER A 28 8.57 1.03 -1.64
CA SER A 28 7.70 0.07 -2.31
C SER A 28 7.72 0.35 -3.81
N THR A 29 8.41 -0.51 -4.56
CA THR A 29 8.31 -0.55 -6.01
C THR A 29 7.01 -1.27 -6.38
N ALA A 30 5.98 -0.53 -6.77
CA ALA A 30 4.77 -1.12 -7.33
C ALA A 30 5.13 -1.81 -8.65
N SER A 31 4.88 -3.13 -8.76
CA SER A 31 5.07 -3.89 -10.00
C SER A 31 4.05 -3.43 -11.05
N ASP A 32 4.40 -3.48 -12.33
CA ASP A 32 3.48 -3.22 -13.46
C ASP A 32 2.90 -4.50 -14.07
N THR A 33 3.38 -5.67 -13.61
CA THR A 33 3.08 -6.97 -14.19
C THR A 33 2.63 -7.96 -13.11
N LEU A 34 1.54 -8.69 -13.39
CA LEU A 34 1.05 -9.82 -12.60
C LEU A 34 1.10 -11.08 -13.45
N TYR A 35 1.67 -12.16 -12.92
CA TYR A 35 1.71 -13.45 -13.60
C TYR A 35 0.52 -14.33 -13.22
N PRO A 36 0.08 -15.25 -14.11
CA PRO A 36 -0.94 -16.24 -13.76
C PRO A 36 -0.54 -17.04 -12.52
N GLY A 37 -1.50 -17.25 -11.61
CA GLY A 37 -1.28 -17.94 -10.33
C GLY A 37 -0.55 -17.11 -9.26
N GLN A 38 -0.06 -15.92 -9.59
CA GLN A 38 0.49 -15.01 -8.60
C GLN A 38 -0.65 -14.26 -7.89
N PRO A 39 -0.83 -14.44 -6.57
CA PRO A 39 -1.84 -13.70 -5.83
C PRO A 39 -1.45 -12.24 -5.70
N LEU A 40 -2.43 -11.34 -5.80
CA LEU A 40 -2.30 -9.95 -5.38
C LEU A 40 -2.81 -9.83 -3.94
N ALA A 41 -1.95 -9.44 -3.00
CA ALA A 41 -2.39 -9.27 -1.63
C ALA A 41 -3.31 -8.04 -1.48
N TRP A 42 -4.14 -8.04 -0.44
CA TRP A 42 -5.12 -6.98 -0.17
C TRP A 42 -4.52 -5.55 -0.13
N ASN A 43 -3.33 -5.42 0.45
CA ASN A 43 -2.60 -4.16 0.60
C ASN A 43 -1.61 -3.89 -0.53
N GLN A 44 -1.60 -4.72 -1.57
CA GLN A 44 -0.72 -4.57 -2.73
C GLN A 44 -1.47 -3.95 -3.90
N THR A 45 -0.76 -3.14 -4.67
CA THR A 45 -1.27 -2.55 -5.90
C THR A 45 -0.24 -2.70 -7.02
N LEU A 46 -0.73 -2.68 -8.26
CA LEU A 46 0.11 -2.65 -9.44
C LEU A 46 0.03 -1.26 -10.06
N SER A 47 1.18 -0.64 -10.26
CA SER A 47 1.26 0.66 -10.91
C SER A 47 1.56 0.44 -12.38
N SER A 48 0.78 1.06 -13.25
CA SER A 48 1.15 1.17 -14.67
C SER A 48 2.57 1.74 -14.80
N ARG A 49 3.28 1.35 -15.87
CA ARG A 49 4.65 1.79 -16.17
C ARG A 49 4.83 3.31 -16.13
N ASN A 50 3.84 4.06 -16.61
CA ASN A 50 3.87 5.53 -16.65
C ASN A 50 3.33 6.18 -15.36
N GLY A 51 2.87 5.38 -14.39
CA GLY A 51 2.31 5.86 -13.12
C GLY A 51 1.04 6.70 -13.29
N ILE A 52 0.24 6.40 -14.31
CA ILE A 52 -1.05 7.06 -14.59
C ILE A 52 -2.18 6.30 -13.90
N PHE A 53 -2.17 4.98 -14.08
CA PHE A 53 -3.16 4.05 -13.53
C PHE A 53 -2.56 3.18 -12.43
N GLU A 54 -3.43 2.76 -11.52
CA GLU A 54 -3.13 1.80 -10.47
C GLU A 54 -4.26 0.76 -10.37
N LEU A 55 -3.90 -0.51 -10.23
CA LEU A 55 -4.81 -1.64 -10.03
C LEU A 55 -4.70 -2.13 -8.58
N GLY A 56 -5.83 -2.42 -7.96
CA GLY A 56 -5.86 -3.15 -6.69
C GLY A 56 -7.26 -3.29 -6.11
N PHE A 57 -7.31 -3.57 -4.82
CA PHE A 57 -8.55 -3.69 -4.07
C PHE A 57 -9.05 -2.33 -3.55
N PHE A 58 -10.37 -2.12 -3.54
CA PHE A 58 -11.00 -0.93 -2.97
C PHE A 58 -12.43 -1.19 -2.49
N THR A 59 -12.93 -0.25 -1.70
CA THR A 59 -14.30 -0.22 -1.18
C THR A 59 -14.95 1.11 -1.56
N PRO A 60 -16.06 1.12 -2.31
CA PRO A 60 -16.75 2.36 -2.68
C PRO A 60 -17.57 2.89 -1.50
N GLY A 61 -17.41 4.19 -1.22
CA GLY A 61 -18.20 4.92 -0.22
C GLY A 61 -18.14 4.28 1.17
N LYS A 62 -19.31 4.00 1.74
CA LYS A 62 -19.49 3.36 3.06
C LYS A 62 -19.93 1.89 2.96
N SER A 63 -19.79 1.27 1.78
CA SER A 63 -20.17 -0.14 1.62
C SER A 63 -19.19 -1.06 2.36
N HIS A 64 -19.60 -2.29 2.65
CA HIS A 64 -18.71 -3.36 3.11
C HIS A 64 -18.26 -4.26 1.94
N ASN A 65 -18.49 -3.81 0.70
CA ASN A 65 -18.20 -4.57 -0.50
C ASN A 65 -16.80 -4.23 -1.01
N TYR A 66 -16.10 -5.28 -1.42
CA TYR A 66 -14.74 -5.23 -1.91
C TYR A 66 -14.70 -5.52 -3.40
N TYR A 67 -13.97 -4.67 -4.10
CA TYR A 67 -13.84 -4.71 -5.54
C TYR A 67 -12.38 -4.67 -5.96
N VAL A 68 -12.08 -5.32 -7.08
CA VAL A 68 -10.83 -5.13 -7.82
C VAL A 68 -11.11 -4.12 -8.92
N GLY A 69 -10.28 -3.09 -9.03
CA GLY A 69 -10.48 -2.05 -10.03
C GLY A 69 -9.21 -1.34 -10.42
N ILE A 70 -9.34 -0.52 -11.46
CA ILE A 70 -8.30 0.38 -11.95
C ILE A 70 -8.75 1.82 -11.68
N TRP A 71 -7.86 2.65 -11.15
CA TRP A 71 -8.12 4.07 -10.90
C TRP A 71 -6.92 4.94 -11.31
N TYR A 72 -7.12 6.25 -11.37
CA TYR A 72 -6.03 7.21 -11.57
C TYR A 72 -5.17 7.31 -10.32
N LYS A 73 -3.86 7.04 -10.46
CA LYS A 73 -2.90 7.06 -9.35
C LYS A 73 -2.70 8.44 -8.73
N ARG A 74 -2.77 9.49 -9.56
CA ARG A 74 -2.36 10.86 -9.20
C ARG A 74 -3.54 11.78 -8.82
N ILE A 75 -4.75 11.24 -8.72
CA ILE A 75 -5.94 12.00 -8.30
C ILE A 75 -6.22 11.67 -6.84
N ALA A 76 -6.35 12.70 -6.00
CA ALA A 76 -6.54 12.54 -4.55
C ALA A 76 -7.87 11.82 -4.23
N GLU A 77 -8.93 12.19 -4.95
CA GLU A 77 -10.17 11.42 -4.93
C GLU A 77 -10.03 10.21 -5.86
N LYS A 78 -10.27 9.01 -5.33
CA LYS A 78 -10.10 7.77 -6.09
C LYS A 78 -11.16 7.68 -7.20
N THR A 79 -10.80 8.13 -8.40
CA THR A 79 -11.62 7.99 -9.60
C THR A 79 -11.38 6.63 -10.25
N VAL A 80 -12.33 5.71 -10.06
CA VAL A 80 -12.30 4.36 -10.62
C VAL A 80 -12.75 4.38 -12.08
N VAL A 81 -11.91 3.87 -12.98
CA VAL A 81 -12.18 3.82 -14.43
C VAL A 81 -12.63 2.44 -14.89
N TRP A 82 -12.37 1.40 -14.10
CA TRP A 82 -12.79 0.03 -14.40
C TRP A 82 -12.92 -0.82 -13.13
N VAL A 83 -13.86 -1.76 -13.13
CA VAL A 83 -14.14 -2.68 -12.00
C VAL A 83 -14.29 -4.11 -12.53
N ALA A 84 -13.50 -5.04 -12.01
CA ALA A 84 -13.48 -6.44 -12.45
C ALA A 84 -14.73 -7.20 -12.00
N ASN A 85 -15.01 -7.19 -10.70
CA ASN A 85 -16.06 -7.96 -10.05
C ASN A 85 -17.29 -7.09 -9.75
N ARG A 86 -17.71 -6.29 -10.73
CA ARG A 86 -18.82 -5.33 -10.58
C ARG A 86 -20.15 -5.98 -10.20
N ASP A 87 -20.43 -7.18 -10.69
CA ASP A 87 -21.71 -7.87 -10.50
C ASP A 87 -21.69 -8.81 -9.29
N THR A 88 -20.48 -9.23 -8.85
CA THR A 88 -20.26 -10.15 -7.74
C THR A 88 -19.21 -9.59 -6.77
N PRO A 89 -19.55 -8.54 -6.00
CA PRO A 89 -18.67 -8.00 -4.98
C PRO A 89 -18.36 -9.02 -3.89
N VAL A 90 -17.19 -8.88 -3.26
CA VAL A 90 -16.84 -9.67 -2.07
C VAL A 90 -17.31 -8.91 -0.83
N SER A 91 -18.17 -9.51 -0.02
CA SER A 91 -18.75 -8.85 1.18
C SER A 91 -17.97 -9.15 2.47
N ASP A 92 -17.13 -10.18 2.44
CA ASP A 92 -16.35 -10.65 3.58
C ASP A 92 -14.94 -11.05 3.11
N PRO A 93 -13.86 -10.37 3.52
CA PRO A 93 -12.51 -10.76 3.13
C PRO A 93 -12.07 -12.06 3.83
N SER A 94 -12.72 -12.44 4.93
CA SER A 94 -12.43 -13.68 5.65
C SER A 94 -13.01 -14.91 4.95
N SER A 95 -14.02 -14.73 4.09
CA SER A 95 -14.55 -15.80 3.23
C SER A 95 -13.61 -16.19 2.09
N LEU A 96 -12.48 -15.49 1.90
CA LEU A 96 -11.42 -15.83 0.95
C LEU A 96 -10.39 -16.82 1.53
N THR A 97 -10.69 -17.47 2.65
CA THR A 97 -9.89 -18.56 3.19
C THR A 97 -10.28 -19.89 2.54
N TRP A 98 -9.45 -20.32 1.57
CA TRP A 98 -9.40 -21.64 0.93
C TRP A 98 -10.61 -22.09 0.10
N VAL A 99 -10.64 -21.70 -1.19
CA VAL A 99 -11.30 -22.54 -2.20
C VAL A 99 -10.27 -23.55 -2.68
N GLN A 100 -10.28 -24.74 -2.08
CA GLN A 100 -9.58 -25.89 -2.63
C GLN A 100 -10.45 -26.54 -3.70
N GLY A 101 -9.88 -26.72 -4.89
CA GLY A 101 -10.40 -27.62 -5.91
C GLY A 101 -11.10 -26.95 -7.09
N ILE A 102 -10.34 -26.74 -8.16
CA ILE A 102 -10.55 -27.45 -9.44
C ILE A 102 -9.19 -27.70 -10.10
#